data_AF-A0A1E4RDY4-F1
#
_entry.id   AF-A0A1E4RDY4-F1
#
_cell.length_a   1.000
_cell.length_b   1.000
_cell.length_c   1.000
_cell.angle_alpha   90.00
_cell.angle_beta   90.00
_cell.angle_gamma   90.00
#
_symmetry.space_group_name_H-M   'P 1'
#
loop_
_entity.id
_entity.type
_entity.pdbx_description
1 polymer ?
#
loop_
_entity_poly.entity_id
_entity_poly.type
_entity_poly.pdbx_seq_one_letter_code
_entity_poly.pdbx_strand_id
1 'polypeptide(L)'
;MSMAITKKGNSLRAKSAKVGRKSQLSNKIAELKEEEHHENPLLKLLQITKKEKQLNKSKDFNTKLQQKVTFNISGGISKSSARRQKRKAKQELKPKMDDLLLALESTTTTTTTTSTTPEYVKPSKKQSNLPNANKQSGHAKIMKNEYKNFNKLLLDNSFRASPFAALKDTIRHNLN
;
A
#
# COMPACT_ATOMS: atom_id res chain seq x y z
N MET A 1 -26.75 38.91 -8.51
CA MET A 1 -27.51 37.70 -8.14
C MET A 1 -26.52 36.62 -7.72
N SER A 2 -26.53 36.22 -6.44
CA SER A 2 -25.62 35.20 -5.88
C SER A 2 -26.28 33.83 -5.92
N MET A 3 -25.67 32.84 -6.58
CA MET A 3 -26.15 31.46 -6.59
C MET A 3 -25.65 30.71 -5.35
N ALA A 4 -26.58 30.33 -4.47
CA ALA A 4 -26.29 29.47 -3.33
C ALA A 4 -26.12 28.01 -3.78
N ILE A 5 -24.90 27.47 -3.64
CA ILE A 5 -24.61 26.05 -3.87
C ILE A 5 -25.10 25.25 -2.67
N THR A 6 -26.24 24.57 -2.79
CA THR A 6 -26.76 23.69 -1.74
C THR A 6 -25.99 22.36 -1.73
N LYS A 7 -25.08 22.21 -0.77
CA LYS A 7 -24.31 20.98 -0.54
C LYS A 7 -25.26 19.90 -0.01
N LYS A 8 -25.67 18.94 -0.86
CA LYS A 8 -26.50 17.79 -0.45
C LYS A 8 -25.76 16.95 0.62
N GLY A 9 -26.11 17.17 1.89
CA GLY A 9 -25.55 16.44 3.03
C GLY A 9 -26.04 14.99 3.04
N ASN A 10 -25.13 14.05 2.74
CA ASN A 10 -25.40 12.62 2.80
C ASN A 10 -25.26 12.10 4.24
N SER A 11 -26.01 12.68 5.19
CA SER A 11 -25.95 12.29 6.60
C SER A 11 -26.84 11.06 6.86
N LEU A 12 -26.49 10.26 7.87
CA LEU A 12 -27.28 9.10 8.30
C LEU A 12 -28.71 9.51 8.72
N ARG A 13 -28.87 10.72 9.27
CA ARG A 13 -30.17 11.31 9.64
C ARG A 13 -31.07 11.60 8.43
N ALA A 14 -30.49 12.04 7.30
CA ALA A 14 -31.23 12.23 6.07
C ALA A 14 -31.62 10.89 5.40
N LYS A 15 -30.86 9.81 5.67
CA LYS A 15 -31.15 8.46 5.15
C LYS A 15 -32.27 7.77 5.94
N SER A 16 -32.32 7.89 7.26
CA SER A 16 -33.39 7.29 8.08
C SER A 16 -34.76 7.89 7.77
N ALA A 17 -34.85 9.19 7.50
CA ALA A 17 -36.10 9.84 7.08
C ALA A 17 -36.68 9.30 5.75
N LYS A 18 -35.84 8.75 4.85
CA LYS A 18 -36.30 8.10 3.60
C LYS A 18 -36.85 6.68 3.83
N VAL A 19 -36.46 6.00 4.91
CA VAL A 19 -36.93 4.65 5.23
C VAL A 19 -38.39 4.69 5.70
N GLY A 20 -38.78 5.72 6.47
CA GLY A 20 -40.17 5.89 6.93
C GLY A 20 -41.19 5.98 5.78
N ARG A 21 -40.83 6.56 4.63
CA ARG A 21 -41.71 6.65 3.45
C ARG A 21 -41.97 5.32 2.74
N LYS A 22 -41.19 4.26 3.04
CA LYS A 22 -41.41 2.92 2.45
C LYS A 22 -42.54 2.14 3.13
N SER A 23 -42.87 2.45 4.38
CA SER A 23 -43.99 1.83 5.10
C SER A 23 -45.36 2.16 4.52
N GLN A 24 -45.47 3.28 3.80
CA GLN A 24 -46.70 3.70 3.11
C GLN A 24 -46.90 2.99 1.77
N LEU A 25 -45.85 2.39 1.21
CA LEU A 25 -45.89 1.63 -0.05
C LEU A 25 -46.38 0.19 0.16
N SER A 26 -46.09 -0.43 1.31
CA SER A 26 -46.55 -1.80 1.59
C SER A 26 -48.08 -1.90 1.66
N ASN A 27 -48.74 -0.87 2.17
CA ASN A 27 -50.21 -0.85 2.30
C ASN A 27 -50.92 -0.65 0.95
N LYS A 28 -50.27 0.00 -0.03
CA LYS A 28 -50.79 0.16 -1.39
C LYS A 28 -50.59 -1.07 -2.30
N ILE A 29 -49.65 -1.95 -1.95
CA ILE A 29 -49.37 -3.16 -2.74
C ILE A 29 -50.40 -4.26 -2.44
N ALA A 30 -51.03 -4.26 -1.26
CA ALA A 30 -52.03 -5.24 -0.87
C ALA A 30 -53.39 -5.10 -1.60
N GLU A 31 -53.64 -3.98 -2.29
CA GLU A 31 -54.90 -3.73 -3.05
C GLU A 31 -54.83 -4.13 -4.54
N LEU A 32 -53.65 -4.51 -5.05
CA LEU A 32 -53.50 -4.99 -6.43
C LEU A 32 -53.85 -6.48 -6.51
N LYS A 33 -55.08 -6.74 -6.96
CA LYS A 33 -55.62 -8.07 -7.24
C LYS A 33 -54.76 -8.88 -8.21
N GLU A 34 -54.84 -10.19 -8.03
CA GLU A 34 -54.24 -11.24 -8.84
C GLU A 34 -54.60 -11.08 -10.32
N GLU A 35 -53.63 -10.69 -11.13
CA GLU A 35 -53.69 -10.91 -12.58
C GLU A 35 -52.84 -12.14 -12.93
N GLU A 36 -53.36 -12.95 -13.84
CA GLU A 36 -52.70 -14.15 -14.38
C GLU A 36 -51.28 -13.84 -14.85
N HIS A 37 -50.28 -14.27 -14.08
CA HIS A 37 -48.87 -14.01 -14.37
C HIS A 37 -48.40 -14.81 -15.60
N HIS A 38 -48.33 -14.14 -16.74
CA HIS A 38 -47.66 -14.69 -17.92
C HIS A 38 -46.16 -14.39 -17.80
N GLU A 39 -45.37 -15.42 -17.47
CA GLU A 39 -43.91 -15.32 -17.34
C GLU A 39 -43.30 -14.87 -18.68
N ASN A 40 -42.81 -13.63 -18.73
CA ASN A 40 -42.14 -13.10 -19.92
C ASN A 40 -40.75 -13.76 -20.05
N PRO A 41 -40.48 -14.54 -21.12
CA PRO A 41 -39.24 -15.30 -21.27
C PRO A 41 -38.00 -14.41 -21.43
N LEU A 42 -38.16 -13.11 -21.71
CA LEU A 42 -37.08 -12.12 -21.79
C LEU A 42 -36.77 -11.48 -20.43
N LEU A 43 -37.69 -11.55 -19.47
CA LEU A 43 -37.49 -11.05 -18.11
C LEU A 43 -36.98 -12.19 -17.24
N LYS A 44 -35.66 -12.37 -17.25
CA LYS A 44 -35.00 -13.39 -16.41
C LYS A 44 -35.15 -13.02 -14.93
N LEU A 45 -36.09 -13.68 -14.24
CA LEU A 45 -36.23 -13.55 -12.79
C LEU A 45 -34.92 -13.94 -12.11
N LEU A 46 -34.51 -13.14 -11.13
CA LEU A 46 -33.33 -13.43 -10.32
C LEU A 46 -33.63 -14.67 -9.47
N GLN A 47 -32.99 -15.79 -9.79
CA GLN A 47 -33.12 -17.06 -9.05
C GLN A 47 -32.63 -16.98 -7.59
N ILE A 48 -31.89 -15.93 -7.24
CA ILE A 48 -31.34 -15.74 -5.91
C ILE A 48 -31.99 -14.57 -5.19
N THR A 49 -32.33 -14.78 -3.93
CA THR A 49 -32.88 -13.71 -3.09
C THR A 49 -31.81 -12.66 -2.79
N LYS A 50 -32.22 -11.42 -2.47
CA LYS A 50 -31.27 -10.37 -2.05
C LYS A 50 -30.48 -10.77 -0.79
N LYS A 51 -31.12 -11.49 0.13
CA LYS A 51 -30.51 -12.01 1.37
C LYS A 51 -29.41 -13.02 1.04
N GLU A 52 -29.69 -13.96 0.15
CA GLU A 52 -28.73 -14.95 -0.32
C GLU A 52 -27.56 -14.30 -1.08
N LYS A 53 -27.84 -13.34 -1.96
CA LYS A 53 -26.79 -12.57 -2.65
C LYS A 53 -25.86 -11.84 -1.68
N GLN A 54 -26.41 -11.28 -0.61
CA GLN A 54 -25.61 -10.63 0.44
C GLN A 54 -24.76 -11.63 1.21
N LEU A 55 -25.33 -12.79 1.54
CA LEU A 55 -24.65 -13.88 2.23
C LEU A 55 -23.49 -14.42 1.38
N ASN A 56 -23.71 -14.66 0.09
CA ASN A 56 -22.68 -15.11 -0.85
C ASN A 56 -21.55 -14.08 -1.00
N LYS A 57 -21.88 -12.79 -1.09
CA LYS A 57 -20.86 -11.72 -1.08
C LYS A 57 -20.01 -11.72 0.20
N SER A 58 -20.62 -12.00 1.35
CA SER A 58 -19.88 -12.09 2.62
C SER A 58 -18.98 -13.31 2.65
N LYS A 59 -19.47 -14.46 2.18
CA LYS A 59 -18.69 -15.71 2.06
C LYS A 59 -17.50 -15.52 1.11
N ASP A 60 -17.73 -14.94 -0.07
CA ASP A 60 -16.68 -14.62 -1.06
C ASP A 60 -15.61 -13.68 -0.52
N PHE A 61 -15.99 -12.75 0.36
CA PHE A 61 -15.04 -11.87 1.02
C PHE A 61 -14.20 -12.62 2.05
N ASN A 62 -14.82 -13.47 2.86
CA ASN A 62 -14.12 -14.27 3.88
C ASN A 62 -13.16 -15.30 3.25
N THR A 63 -13.55 -15.96 2.17
CA THR A 63 -12.66 -16.88 1.42
C THR A 63 -11.49 -16.12 0.82
N LYS A 64 -11.71 -14.94 0.22
CA LYS A 64 -10.62 -14.06 -0.25
C LYS A 64 -9.70 -13.61 0.88
N LEU A 65 -10.23 -13.39 2.09
CA LEU A 65 -9.43 -13.03 3.25
C LEU A 65 -8.56 -14.21 3.71
N GLN A 66 -9.15 -15.41 3.84
CA GLN A 66 -8.43 -16.63 4.22
C GLN A 66 -7.33 -16.99 3.22
N GLN A 67 -7.62 -16.91 1.91
CA GLN A 67 -6.64 -17.14 0.85
C GLN A 67 -5.48 -16.12 0.86
N LYS A 68 -5.73 -14.89 1.30
CA LYS A 68 -4.69 -13.85 1.47
C LYS A 68 -3.81 -14.06 2.69
N VAL A 69 -4.29 -14.79 3.70
CA VAL A 69 -3.54 -15.10 4.92
C VAL A 69 -2.66 -16.34 4.70
N THR A 70 -3.12 -17.34 3.94
CA THR A 70 -2.36 -18.58 3.68
C THR A 70 -1.25 -18.41 2.66
N PHE A 71 -1.44 -17.59 1.62
CA PHE A 71 -0.36 -17.22 0.71
C PHE A 71 0.15 -15.83 1.11
N ASN A 72 1.37 -15.76 1.68
CA ASN A 72 2.15 -14.56 1.99
C ASN A 72 2.52 -13.74 0.72
N ILE A 73 1.55 -13.49 -0.17
CA ILE A 73 1.67 -12.57 -1.29
C ILE A 73 1.60 -11.18 -0.67
N SER A 74 2.74 -10.50 -0.67
CA SER A 74 3.05 -9.17 -0.11
C SER A 74 2.23 -8.00 -0.70
N GLY A 75 0.98 -8.21 -1.08
CA GLY A 75 0.10 -7.29 -1.80
C GLY A 75 -1.36 -7.33 -1.37
N GLY A 76 -1.65 -7.76 -0.14
CA GLY A 76 -3.01 -7.86 0.41
C GLY A 76 -3.80 -6.53 0.49
N ILE A 77 -3.16 -5.41 0.19
CA ILE A 77 -3.71 -4.07 0.34
C ILE A 77 -3.86 -3.47 -1.06
N SER A 78 -5.06 -2.98 -1.39
CA SER A 78 -5.27 -2.34 -2.70
C SER A 78 -4.34 -1.13 -2.86
N LYS A 79 -3.96 -0.83 -4.12
CA LYS A 79 -3.12 0.33 -4.45
C LYS A 79 -3.64 1.63 -3.83
N SER A 80 -4.97 1.82 -3.80
CA SER A 80 -5.62 2.98 -3.16
C SER A 80 -5.43 2.98 -1.64
N SER A 81 -5.58 1.84 -0.98
CA SER A 81 -5.38 1.72 0.47
C SER A 81 -3.91 1.96 0.86
N ALA A 82 -2.95 1.39 0.12
CA ALA A 82 -1.54 1.65 0.33
C ALA A 82 -1.18 3.14 0.12
N ARG A 83 -1.74 3.79 -0.90
CA ARG A 83 -1.58 5.24 -1.12
C ARG A 83 -2.16 6.07 0.03
N ARG A 84 -3.32 5.69 0.56
CA ARG A 84 -3.96 6.36 1.70
C ARG A 84 -3.13 6.22 2.96
N GLN A 85 -2.62 5.02 3.26
CA GLN A 85 -1.73 4.78 4.40
C GLN A 85 -0.47 5.65 4.31
N LYS A 86 0.22 5.63 3.16
CA LYS A 86 1.41 6.47 2.93
C LYS A 86 1.10 7.97 3.07
N ARG A 87 -0.06 8.42 2.59
CA ARG A 87 -0.48 9.82 2.73
C ARG A 87 -0.74 10.20 4.19
N LYS A 88 -1.37 9.32 4.98
CA LYS A 88 -1.60 9.53 6.42
C LYS A 88 -0.28 9.59 7.19
N ALA A 89 0.59 8.60 7.00
CA ALA A 89 1.92 8.60 7.61
C ALA A 89 2.72 9.87 7.27
N LYS A 90 2.67 10.31 6.01
CA LYS A 90 3.28 11.59 5.61
C LYS A 90 2.62 12.81 6.27
N GLN A 91 1.32 12.79 6.55
CA GLN A 91 0.62 13.86 7.26
C GLN A 91 0.93 13.88 8.76
N GLU A 92 1.20 12.72 9.36
CA GLU A 92 1.66 12.58 10.74
C GLU A 92 3.08 13.10 10.91
N LEU A 93 3.97 12.85 9.95
CA LEU A 93 5.36 13.34 9.92
C LEU A 93 5.51 14.81 9.52
N LYS A 94 4.42 15.50 9.17
CA LYS A 94 4.51 16.96 8.91
C LYS A 94 4.63 17.68 10.24
N PRO A 95 5.40 18.78 10.32
CA PRO A 95 5.44 19.61 11.51
C PRO A 95 4.02 20.04 11.89
N LYS A 96 3.59 19.68 13.10
CA LYS A 96 2.34 20.11 13.71
C LYS A 96 2.68 20.87 14.97
N MET A 97 2.23 22.11 15.07
CA MET A 97 2.46 22.94 16.26
C MET A 97 1.83 22.31 17.51
N ASP A 98 0.74 21.57 17.34
CA ASP A 98 0.05 20.84 18.42
C ASP A 98 0.94 19.76 19.07
N ASP A 99 1.89 19.19 18.31
CA ASP A 99 2.85 18.18 18.81
C ASP A 99 3.95 18.83 19.66
N LEU A 100 4.29 20.09 19.39
CA LEU A 100 5.25 20.85 20.19
C LEU A 100 4.69 21.12 21.60
N LEU A 101 3.39 21.41 21.72
CA LEU A 101 2.75 21.61 23.02
C LEU A 101 2.64 20.31 23.83
N LEU A 102 2.53 19.15 23.17
CA LEU A 102 2.55 17.84 23.82
C LEU A 102 3.96 17.38 24.21
N ALA A 103 4.97 17.70 23.40
CA ALA A 103 6.37 17.33 23.66
C ALA A 103 7.03 18.17 24.77
N LEU A 104 6.55 19.40 25.00
CA LEU A 104 7.10 20.31 26.02
C LEU A 104 6.78 19.91 27.46
N GLU A 105 5.82 19.02 27.71
CA GLU A 105 5.44 18.59 29.07
C GLU A 105 6.26 17.42 29.65
N SER A 106 7.38 16.99 29.03
CA SER A 106 8.14 15.83 29.56
C SER A 106 9.68 15.87 29.50
N THR A 107 10.34 16.98 29.15
CA THR A 107 11.82 17.03 29.15
C THR A 107 12.41 17.56 30.46
N THR A 108 12.17 16.87 31.57
CA THR A 108 13.08 16.94 32.74
C THR A 108 14.14 15.84 32.64
N THR A 109 15.40 16.28 32.46
CA THR A 109 16.66 15.64 32.88
C THR A 109 16.98 14.23 32.36
N THR A 110 18.00 14.11 31.50
CA THR A 110 19.29 13.44 31.81
C THR A 110 20.26 13.61 30.64
N THR A 111 21.30 14.42 30.85
CA THR A 111 22.51 14.47 30.03
C THR A 111 23.46 13.34 30.44
N THR A 112 23.69 12.36 29.56
CA THR A 112 24.84 11.45 29.67
C THR A 112 25.76 11.63 28.48
N THR A 113 26.90 12.23 28.77
CA THR A 113 28.11 12.32 27.97
C THR A 113 28.71 10.94 27.72
N THR A 114 28.72 10.47 26.47
CA THR A 114 29.69 9.49 25.99
C THR A 114 30.38 10.06 24.77
N SER A 115 31.65 10.43 24.99
CA SER A 115 32.59 10.92 23.99
C SER A 115 33.01 9.81 23.03
N THR A 116 32.24 9.65 21.95
CA THR A 116 32.74 9.13 20.68
C THR A 116 32.40 10.20 19.66
N THR A 117 33.41 10.96 19.23
CA THR A 117 33.25 12.01 18.22
C THR A 117 32.50 11.43 17.02
N PRO A 118 31.28 11.88 16.70
CA PRO A 118 30.60 11.46 15.49
C PRO A 118 31.34 12.14 14.34
N GLU A 119 32.31 11.44 13.77
CA GLU A 119 32.90 11.87 12.51
C GLU A 119 31.74 12.01 11.50
N TYR A 120 31.59 13.21 10.96
CA TYR A 120 30.53 13.51 10.01
C TYR A 120 30.79 12.71 8.72
N VAL A 121 30.14 11.56 8.63
CA VAL A 121 30.09 10.78 7.38
C VAL A 121 29.27 11.61 6.39
N LYS A 122 29.97 12.28 5.47
CA LYS A 122 29.33 13.00 4.36
C LYS A 122 28.36 12.05 3.68
N PRO A 123 27.07 12.40 3.51
CA PRO A 123 26.12 11.52 2.86
C PRO A 123 26.60 11.24 1.43
N SER A 124 26.98 9.99 1.17
CA SER A 124 27.35 9.54 -0.17
C SER A 124 26.21 9.87 -1.12
N LYS A 125 26.53 10.58 -2.21
CA LYS A 125 25.53 10.96 -3.22
C LYS A 125 24.91 9.68 -3.76
N LYS A 126 23.60 9.53 -3.59
CA LYS A 126 22.86 8.42 -4.21
C LYS A 126 23.13 8.48 -5.71
N GLN A 127 23.77 7.43 -6.23
CA GLN A 127 24.08 7.30 -7.63
C GLN A 127 22.78 7.16 -8.42
N SER A 128 22.20 8.30 -8.81
CA SER A 128 21.19 8.39 -9.84
C SER A 128 21.76 7.68 -11.07
N ASN A 129 21.10 6.65 -11.57
CA ASN A 129 21.45 5.88 -12.78
C ASN A 129 22.22 4.56 -12.61
N LEU A 130 22.55 4.13 -11.39
CA LEU A 130 23.05 2.76 -11.21
C LEU A 130 21.91 1.72 -11.34
N PRO A 131 22.20 0.52 -11.90
CA PRO A 131 21.21 -0.56 -11.94
C PRO A 131 20.83 -0.98 -10.51
N ASN A 132 19.52 -1.14 -10.28
CA ASN A 132 19.00 -1.49 -8.96
C ASN A 132 18.94 -3.00 -8.78
N ALA A 133 19.72 -3.55 -7.84
CA ALA A 133 19.77 -4.99 -7.54
C ALA A 133 18.41 -5.59 -7.15
N ASN A 134 17.52 -4.81 -6.54
CA ASN A 134 16.18 -5.28 -6.14
C ASN A 134 15.22 -5.44 -7.31
N LYS A 135 15.55 -4.94 -8.51
CA LYS A 135 14.74 -5.08 -9.72
C LYS A 135 15.36 -6.15 -10.61
N GLN A 136 14.53 -7.04 -11.16
CA GLN A 136 14.99 -8.09 -12.09
C GLN A 136 15.81 -7.55 -13.27
N SER A 137 15.38 -6.43 -13.87
CA SER A 137 16.12 -5.78 -14.96
C SER A 137 17.45 -5.17 -14.51
N GLY A 138 17.54 -4.71 -13.26
CA GLY A 138 18.79 -4.23 -12.67
C GLY A 138 19.74 -5.39 -12.38
N HIS A 139 19.23 -6.49 -11.81
CA HIS A 139 20.00 -7.72 -11.59
C HIS A 139 20.65 -8.23 -12.87
N ALA A 140 19.90 -8.33 -13.97
CA ALA A 140 20.44 -8.76 -15.26
C ALA A 140 21.57 -7.84 -15.77
N LYS A 141 21.44 -6.53 -15.59
CA LYS A 141 22.48 -5.56 -15.95
C LYS A 141 23.72 -5.67 -15.06
N ILE A 142 23.53 -5.86 -13.76
CA ILE A 142 24.64 -6.09 -12.82
C ILE A 142 25.39 -7.35 -13.23
N MET A 143 24.71 -8.48 -13.43
CA MET A 143 25.35 -9.74 -13.84
C MET A 143 26.14 -9.61 -15.15
N LYS A 144 25.62 -8.87 -16.13
CA LYS A 144 26.35 -8.59 -17.37
C LYS A 144 27.63 -7.79 -17.14
N ASN A 145 27.59 -6.83 -16.21
CA ASN A 145 28.76 -6.03 -15.85
C ASN A 145 29.77 -6.87 -15.05
N GLU A 146 29.30 -7.65 -14.08
CA GLU A 146 30.16 -8.57 -13.29
C GLU A 146 30.85 -9.60 -14.18
N TYR A 147 30.13 -10.18 -15.15
CA TYR A 147 30.73 -11.10 -16.11
C TYR A 147 31.88 -10.45 -16.90
N LYS A 148 31.74 -9.18 -17.31
CA LYS A 148 32.81 -8.45 -18.00
C LYS A 148 33.99 -8.18 -17.07
N ASN A 149 33.72 -7.74 -15.83
CA ASN A 149 34.75 -7.46 -14.83
C ASN A 149 35.53 -8.73 -14.48
N PHE A 150 34.84 -9.86 -14.33
CA PHE A 150 35.43 -11.15 -14.05
C PHE A 150 36.36 -11.61 -15.18
N ASN A 151 35.91 -11.52 -16.44
CA ASN A 151 36.78 -11.85 -17.57
C ASN A 151 38.02 -10.96 -17.63
N LYS A 152 37.87 -9.67 -17.30
CA LYS A 152 39.02 -8.75 -17.21
C LYS A 152 39.99 -9.18 -16.10
N LEU A 153 39.47 -9.56 -14.94
CA LEU A 153 40.29 -10.03 -13.80
C LEU A 153 41.07 -11.31 -14.15
N LEU A 154 40.47 -12.23 -14.89
CA LEU A 154 41.14 -13.46 -15.33
C LEU A 154 42.32 -13.21 -16.28
N LEU A 155 42.29 -12.11 -17.03
CA LEU A 155 43.37 -11.71 -17.94
C LEU A 155 44.50 -10.97 -17.22
N ASP A 156 44.29 -10.54 -15.97
CA ASP A 156 45.25 -9.74 -15.22
C ASP A 156 46.40 -10.60 -14.68
N ASN A 157 47.64 -10.19 -14.96
CA ASN A 157 48.82 -10.99 -14.60
C ASN A 157 49.00 -11.09 -13.07
N SER A 158 48.62 -10.04 -12.35
CA SER A 158 48.65 -10.00 -10.88
C SER A 158 47.73 -11.05 -10.25
N PHE A 159 46.54 -11.20 -10.83
CA PHE A 159 45.55 -12.20 -10.41
C PHE A 159 46.00 -13.62 -10.75
N ARG A 160 46.62 -13.83 -11.92
CA ARG A 160 47.16 -15.13 -12.33
C ARG A 160 48.34 -15.57 -11.46
N ALA A 161 49.18 -14.64 -11.01
CA ALA A 161 50.30 -14.93 -10.12
C ALA A 161 49.84 -15.24 -8.69
N SER A 162 48.89 -14.49 -8.14
CA SER A 162 48.40 -14.69 -6.77
C SER A 162 46.93 -14.28 -6.59
N PRO A 163 45.97 -15.19 -6.83
CA PRO A 163 44.55 -14.84 -6.89
C PRO A 163 44.02 -14.34 -5.54
N PHE A 164 44.44 -14.96 -4.42
CA PHE A 164 43.97 -14.58 -3.09
C PHE A 164 44.56 -13.26 -2.57
N ALA A 165 45.79 -12.90 -2.98
CA ALA A 165 46.39 -11.62 -2.62
C ALA A 165 45.72 -10.48 -3.40
N ALA A 166 45.57 -10.64 -4.72
CA ALA A 166 44.85 -9.69 -5.56
C ALA A 166 43.39 -9.51 -5.11
N LEU A 167 42.72 -10.58 -4.67
CA LEU A 167 41.36 -10.48 -4.10
C LEU A 167 41.33 -9.67 -2.80
N LYS A 168 42.30 -9.87 -1.89
CA LYS A 168 42.38 -9.09 -0.65
C LYS A 168 42.58 -7.59 -0.95
N ASP A 169 43.43 -7.27 -1.91
CA ASP A 169 43.73 -5.88 -2.26
C ASP A 169 42.55 -5.20 -2.96
N THR A 170 41.83 -5.92 -3.83
CA THR A 170 40.60 -5.40 -4.46
C THR A 170 39.48 -5.19 -3.45
N ILE A 171 39.30 -6.08 -2.47
CA ILE A 171 38.33 -5.89 -1.38
C ILE A 171 38.68 -4.65 -0.55
N ARG A 172 39.96 -4.47 -0.19
CA ARG A 172 40.44 -3.29 0.54
C ARG A 172 40.19 -2.00 -0.23
N HIS A 173 40.46 -1.98 -1.54
CA HIS A 173 40.22 -0.81 -2.38
C HIS A 173 38.72 -0.45 -2.48
N ASN A 174 37.81 -1.41 -2.41
CA ASN A 174 36.37 -1.15 -2.51
C ASN A 174 35.70 -0.78 -1.18
N LEU A 175 36.37 -0.99 -0.05
CA LEU A 175 35.86 -0.67 1.29
C LEU A 175 36.20 0.76 1.75
N ASN A 176 37.23 1.37 1.14
CA ASN A 176 37.64 2.76 1.38
C ASN A 176 36.94 3.72 0.42
#